data_AF-A0A2A2FGB1-F1
#
_entry.id   AF-A0A2A2FGB1-F1
#
_cell.length_a   1.000
_cell.length_b   1.000
_cell.length_c   1.000
_cell.angle_alpha   90.00
_cell.angle_beta   90.00
_cell.angle_gamma   90.00
#
_symmetry.space_group_name_H-M   'P 1'
#
loop_
_entity.id
_entity.type
_entity.pdbx_description
1 polymer ?
#
loop_
_entity_poly.entity_id
_entity_poly.type
_entity_poly.pdbx_seq_one_letter_code
_entity_poly.pdbx_strand_id
1 'polypeptide(L)'
;MQARSQQFLSSESFSVGLVSFEDIFLFKAVAERPDDIGDMATLVQTELDFDVISDELERQVELLGGEFFVTVVSASLERLDETEGIQTPLDDVVREYYQRYMEGYELRIQLDEKAPRSVSELAAELGVSEEEIERRYEYLEEYGFAERTSEGIQDTGKHDEFTRS
;
A
#
# COMPACT_ATOMS: atom_id res chain seq x y z
N MET A 1 -9.28 -6.57 8.17
CA MET A 1 -10.42 -7.50 8.09
C MET A 1 -10.68 -8.28 9.39
N GLN A 2 -9.68 -8.92 10.03
CA GLN A 2 -9.91 -9.77 11.21
C GLN A 2 -10.64 -9.03 12.36
N ALA A 3 -10.21 -7.81 12.67
CA ALA A 3 -10.82 -7.00 13.74
C ALA A 3 -12.29 -6.62 13.47
N ARG A 4 -12.71 -6.61 12.21
CA ARG A 4 -14.08 -6.29 11.76
C ARG A 4 -14.95 -7.52 11.57
N SER A 5 -14.36 -8.72 11.63
CA SER A 5 -15.09 -9.96 11.42
C SER A 5 -15.97 -10.28 12.63
N GLN A 6 -17.23 -10.62 12.38
CA GLN A 6 -18.19 -11.00 13.41
C GLN A 6 -18.21 -12.52 13.57
N GLN A 7 -17.91 -13.03 14.75
CA GLN A 7 -17.95 -14.47 15.00
C GLN A 7 -19.37 -15.01 14.79
N PHE A 8 -19.49 -15.99 13.89
CA PHE A 8 -20.74 -16.67 13.56
C PHE A 8 -20.83 -18.05 14.19
N LEU A 9 -19.74 -18.81 14.09
CA LEU A 9 -19.63 -20.15 14.65
C LEU A 9 -18.23 -20.32 15.24
N SER A 10 -18.15 -20.99 16.37
CA SER A 10 -16.86 -21.43 16.92
C SER A 10 -17.01 -22.83 17.50
N SER A 11 -15.99 -23.65 17.25
CA SER A 11 -15.83 -25.01 17.77
C SER A 11 -14.42 -25.15 18.35
N GLU A 12 -14.10 -26.31 18.94
CA GLU A 12 -12.75 -26.56 19.45
C GLU A 12 -11.67 -26.50 18.35
N SER A 13 -12.02 -26.78 17.09
CA SER A 13 -11.04 -26.92 16.00
C SER A 13 -11.05 -25.79 14.97
N PHE A 14 -12.10 -24.96 14.92
CA PHE A 14 -12.19 -23.85 13.98
C PHE A 14 -13.22 -22.80 14.39
N SER A 15 -13.04 -21.58 13.89
CA SER A 15 -13.99 -20.46 13.97
C SER A 15 -14.39 -19.99 12.57
N VAL A 16 -15.65 -19.59 12.42
CA VAL A 16 -16.20 -18.93 11.24
C VAL A 16 -16.56 -17.51 11.64
N GLY A 17 -16.00 -16.55 10.91
CA GLY A 17 -16.37 -15.14 11.01
C GLY A 17 -17.12 -14.70 9.76
N LEU A 18 -18.13 -13.86 9.93
CA LEU A 18 -18.73 -13.11 8.83
C LEU A 18 -17.88 -11.86 8.59
N VAL A 19 -17.75 -11.48 7.32
CA VAL A 19 -17.08 -10.26 6.89
C VAL A 19 -18.04 -9.46 6.02
N SER A 20 -17.82 -8.16 5.96
CA SER A 20 -18.62 -7.24 5.16
C SER A 20 -18.25 -7.34 3.67
N PHE A 21 -19.10 -6.83 2.77
CA PHE A 21 -18.77 -6.79 1.34
C PHE A 21 -17.61 -5.85 1.04
N GLU A 22 -17.44 -4.80 1.85
CA GLU A 22 -16.31 -3.89 1.83
C GLU A 22 -14.99 -4.63 2.11
N ASP A 23 -14.96 -5.49 3.12
CA ASP A 23 -13.79 -6.33 3.42
C ASP A 23 -13.50 -7.32 2.28
N ILE A 24 -14.55 -7.91 1.69
CA ILE A 24 -14.39 -8.82 0.54
C ILE A 24 -13.87 -8.07 -0.68
N PHE A 25 -14.37 -6.88 -0.97
CA PHE A 25 -13.91 -6.06 -2.09
C PHE A 25 -12.41 -5.75 -1.95
N LEU A 26 -11.97 -5.28 -0.78
CA LEU A 26 -10.55 -5.01 -0.54
C LEU A 26 -9.70 -6.30 -0.61
N PHE A 27 -10.21 -7.42 -0.11
CA PHE A 27 -9.54 -8.72 -0.24
C PHE A 27 -9.34 -9.11 -1.70
N LYS A 28 -10.35 -8.92 -2.53
CA LYS A 28 -10.30 -9.19 -3.98
C LYS A 28 -9.31 -8.27 -4.69
N ALA A 29 -9.26 -7.01 -4.31
CA ALA A 29 -8.30 -6.05 -4.86
C ALA A 29 -6.83 -6.41 -4.56
N VAL A 30 -6.55 -7.23 -3.54
CA VAL A 30 -5.18 -7.62 -3.17
C VAL A 30 -4.83 -9.06 -3.59
N ALA A 31 -5.82 -9.93 -3.77
CA ALA A 31 -5.58 -11.36 -4.00
C ALA A 31 -5.03 -11.71 -5.39
N GLU A 32 -5.14 -10.80 -6.37
CA GLU A 32 -4.60 -10.91 -7.73
C GLU A 32 -4.98 -12.20 -8.49
N ARG A 33 -6.13 -12.83 -8.19
CA ARG A 33 -6.59 -14.06 -8.87
C ARG A 33 -7.32 -13.70 -10.17
N PRO A 34 -7.35 -14.61 -11.17
CA PRO A 34 -7.93 -14.34 -12.48
C PRO A 34 -9.37 -13.82 -12.46
N ASP A 35 -10.20 -14.30 -11.53
CA ASP A 35 -11.62 -13.94 -11.46
C ASP A 35 -11.91 -12.75 -10.52
N ASP A 36 -10.91 -12.24 -9.79
CA ASP A 36 -11.14 -11.25 -8.73
C ASP A 36 -11.67 -9.91 -9.28
N ILE A 37 -11.27 -9.51 -10.49
CA ILE A 37 -11.77 -8.28 -11.13
C ILE A 37 -13.27 -8.39 -11.45
N GLY A 38 -13.73 -9.53 -11.94
CA GLY A 38 -15.16 -9.77 -12.20
C GLY A 38 -15.97 -9.81 -10.90
N ASP A 39 -15.40 -10.37 -9.83
CA ASP A 39 -15.99 -10.34 -8.49
C ASP A 39 -16.07 -8.90 -7.95
N MET A 40 -15.01 -8.09 -8.11
CA MET A 40 -15.00 -6.67 -7.75
C MET A 40 -16.10 -5.90 -8.50
N ALA A 41 -16.22 -6.10 -9.82
CA ALA A 41 -17.25 -5.46 -10.64
C ALA A 41 -18.68 -5.82 -10.18
N THR A 42 -18.87 -7.06 -9.71
CA THR A 42 -20.15 -7.51 -9.14
C THR A 42 -20.41 -6.83 -7.79
N LEU A 43 -19.39 -6.74 -6.93
CA LEU A 43 -19.50 -6.11 -5.61
C LEU A 43 -19.78 -4.60 -5.71
N VAL A 44 -19.18 -3.89 -6.67
CA VAL A 44 -19.42 -2.45 -6.87
C VAL A 44 -20.87 -2.14 -7.26
N GLN A 45 -21.60 -3.10 -7.85
CA GLN A 45 -23.04 -2.93 -8.13
C GLN A 45 -23.92 -3.00 -6.88
N THR A 46 -23.35 -3.33 -5.72
CA THR A 46 -24.00 -3.26 -4.41
C THR A 46 -23.79 -1.88 -3.77
N GLU A 47 -24.43 -1.61 -2.64
CA GLU A 47 -24.24 -0.36 -1.89
C GLU A 47 -22.99 -0.44 -1.01
N LEU A 48 -21.80 -0.55 -1.62
CA LEU A 48 -20.53 -0.52 -0.89
C LEU A 48 -20.29 0.86 -0.26
N ASP A 49 -19.90 0.85 1.01
CA ASP A 49 -19.38 2.04 1.68
C ASP A 49 -17.86 2.16 1.43
N PHE A 50 -17.46 3.04 0.51
CA PHE A 50 -16.05 3.26 0.16
C PHE A 50 -15.26 4.01 1.24
N ASP A 51 -15.92 4.72 2.14
CA ASP A 51 -15.23 5.34 3.29
C ASP A 51 -14.76 4.24 4.24
N VAL A 52 -15.59 3.21 4.46
CA VAL A 52 -15.22 2.02 5.25
C VAL A 52 -14.08 1.22 4.62
N ILE A 53 -14.00 1.17 3.28
CA ILE A 53 -12.87 0.53 2.58
C ILE A 53 -11.60 1.37 2.72
N SER A 54 -11.69 2.69 2.59
CA SER A 54 -10.57 3.63 2.75
C SER A 54 -9.98 3.53 4.17
N ASP A 55 -10.84 3.59 5.18
CA ASP A 55 -10.47 3.42 6.59
C ASP A 55 -9.73 2.10 6.86
N GLU A 56 -10.13 1.02 6.16
CA GLU A 56 -9.46 -0.25 6.30
C GLU A 56 -8.12 -0.30 5.60
N LEU A 57 -8.01 0.34 4.43
CA LEU A 57 -6.76 0.48 3.71
C LEU A 57 -5.72 1.21 4.57
N GLU A 58 -6.10 2.32 5.21
CA GLU A 58 -5.23 3.04 6.15
C GLU A 58 -4.78 2.14 7.31
N ARG A 59 -5.71 1.43 7.95
CA ARG A 59 -5.37 0.48 9.03
C ARG A 59 -4.44 -0.64 8.56
N GLN A 60 -4.59 -1.13 7.33
CA GLN A 60 -3.69 -2.16 6.79
C GLN A 60 -2.28 -1.59 6.54
N VAL A 61 -2.16 -0.34 6.07
CA VAL A 61 -0.85 0.34 5.94
C VAL A 61 -0.14 0.42 7.29
N GLU A 62 -0.84 0.85 8.34
CA GLU A 62 -0.29 0.91 9.70
C GLU A 62 0.13 -0.47 10.21
N LEU A 63 -0.68 -1.50 9.98
CA LEU A 63 -0.40 -2.87 10.43
C LEU A 63 0.78 -3.51 9.69
N LEU A 64 0.90 -3.26 8.39
CA LEU A 64 1.95 -3.84 7.53
C LEU A 64 3.26 -3.05 7.60
N GLY A 65 3.24 -1.83 8.15
CA GLY A 65 4.42 -0.98 8.26
C GLY A 65 4.89 -0.47 6.90
N GLY A 66 3.97 -0.22 5.96
CA GLY A 66 4.27 0.35 4.65
C GLY A 66 3.14 0.25 3.64
N GLU A 67 3.37 0.85 2.47
CA GLU A 67 2.32 1.11 1.47
C GLU A 67 2.38 0.19 0.26
N PHE A 68 3.29 -0.81 0.23
CA PHE A 68 3.40 -1.72 -0.92
C PHE A 68 2.08 -2.45 -1.21
N PHE A 69 1.34 -2.83 -0.17
CA PHE A 69 -0.01 -3.40 -0.32
C PHE A 69 -0.95 -2.49 -1.13
N VAL A 70 -0.88 -1.16 -0.93
CA VAL A 70 -1.74 -0.20 -1.64
C VAL A 70 -1.39 -0.15 -3.13
N THR A 71 -0.14 -0.39 -3.49
CA THR A 71 0.26 -0.49 -4.92
C THR A 71 -0.44 -1.64 -5.63
N VAL A 72 -0.69 -2.75 -4.93
CA VAL A 72 -1.45 -3.89 -5.47
C VAL A 72 -2.93 -3.52 -5.64
N VAL A 73 -3.52 -2.85 -4.64
CA VAL A 73 -4.88 -2.34 -4.74
C VAL A 73 -5.02 -1.38 -5.92
N SER A 74 -4.08 -0.44 -6.08
CA SER A 74 -4.06 0.52 -7.19
C SER A 74 -4.04 -0.18 -8.55
N ALA A 75 -3.20 -1.20 -8.72
CA ALA A 75 -3.14 -1.98 -9.96
C ALA A 75 -4.45 -2.77 -10.22
N SER A 76 -5.12 -3.24 -9.18
CA SER A 76 -6.43 -3.88 -9.31
C SER A 76 -7.54 -2.91 -9.70
N LEU A 77 -7.53 -1.69 -9.16
CA LEU A 77 -8.49 -0.65 -9.56
C LEU A 77 -8.25 -0.17 -10.99
N GLU A 78 -6.99 -0.01 -11.41
CA GLU A 78 -6.65 0.27 -12.82
C GLU A 78 -7.19 -0.82 -13.75
N ARG A 79 -6.96 -2.09 -13.42
CA ARG A 79 -7.52 -3.21 -14.19
C ARG A 79 -9.05 -3.21 -14.22
N LEU A 80 -9.70 -2.89 -13.10
CA LEU A 80 -11.16 -2.80 -13.03
C LEU A 80 -11.69 -1.71 -13.98
N ASP A 81 -11.03 -0.55 -14.06
CA ASP A 81 -11.38 0.50 -15.03
C ASP A 81 -11.10 0.02 -16.47
N GLU A 82 -9.93 -0.55 -16.74
CA GLU A 82 -9.55 -0.99 -18.08
C GLU A 82 -10.45 -2.10 -18.65
N THR A 83 -10.85 -3.08 -17.83
CA THR A 83 -11.60 -4.25 -18.31
C THR A 83 -13.11 -4.08 -18.20
N GLU A 84 -13.60 -3.39 -17.18
CA GLU A 84 -15.03 -3.26 -16.88
C GLU A 84 -15.55 -1.81 -17.02
N GLY A 85 -14.67 -0.82 -17.18
CA GLY A 85 -15.04 0.61 -17.26
C GLY A 85 -15.56 1.17 -15.94
N ILE A 86 -15.16 0.58 -14.82
CA ILE A 86 -15.64 0.93 -13.48
C ILE A 86 -14.55 1.69 -12.73
N GLN A 87 -14.83 2.95 -12.44
CA GLN A 87 -14.06 3.79 -11.53
C GLN A 87 -14.72 3.82 -10.15
N THR A 88 -13.90 3.97 -9.12
CA THR A 88 -14.35 3.97 -7.72
C THR A 88 -13.87 5.21 -6.98
N PRO A 89 -14.55 5.63 -5.90
CA PRO A 89 -14.05 6.70 -5.04
C PRO A 89 -12.64 6.46 -4.46
N LEU A 90 -12.17 5.20 -4.44
CA LEU A 90 -10.83 4.86 -3.98
C LEU A 90 -9.72 5.27 -4.96
N ASP A 91 -10.03 5.52 -6.23
CA ASP A 91 -9.02 5.76 -7.27
C ASP A 91 -8.09 6.92 -6.92
N ASP A 92 -8.62 7.99 -6.34
CA ASP A 92 -7.81 9.14 -5.92
C ASP A 92 -7.01 8.84 -4.64
N VAL A 93 -7.60 8.12 -3.68
CA VAL A 93 -6.93 7.71 -2.43
C VAL A 93 -5.72 6.83 -2.75
N VAL A 94 -5.91 5.75 -3.51
CA VAL A 94 -4.82 4.81 -3.82
C VAL A 94 -3.75 5.45 -4.71
N ARG A 95 -4.11 6.42 -5.54
CA ARG A 95 -3.16 7.14 -6.39
C ARG A 95 -2.19 7.97 -5.57
N GLU A 96 -2.66 8.64 -4.52
CA GLU A 96 -1.81 9.40 -3.61
C GLU A 96 -0.80 8.47 -2.90
N TYR A 97 -1.27 7.38 -2.33
CA TYR A 97 -0.42 6.32 -1.75
C TYR A 97 0.61 5.79 -2.75
N TYR A 98 0.17 5.46 -3.96
CA TYR A 98 1.04 4.93 -5.01
C TYR A 98 2.13 5.93 -5.39
N GLN A 99 1.79 7.21 -5.57
CA GLN A 99 2.76 8.25 -5.90
C GLN A 99 3.82 8.39 -4.81
N ARG A 100 3.39 8.52 -3.55
CA ARG A 100 4.29 8.62 -2.40
C ARG A 100 5.21 7.41 -2.28
N TYR A 101 4.66 6.20 -2.41
CA TYR A 101 5.44 4.96 -2.42
C TYR A 101 6.49 4.95 -3.53
N MET A 102 6.11 5.31 -4.76
CA MET A 102 7.02 5.27 -5.92
C MET A 102 8.14 6.31 -5.81
N GLU A 103 7.85 7.51 -5.33
CA GLU A 103 8.86 8.55 -5.11
C GLU A 103 9.86 8.15 -4.02
N GLY A 104 9.37 7.59 -2.91
CA GLY A 104 10.21 7.01 -1.86
C GLY A 104 11.05 5.84 -2.36
N TYR A 105 10.44 4.94 -3.15
CA TYR A 105 11.13 3.79 -3.74
C TYR A 105 12.24 4.21 -4.72
N GLU A 106 12.00 5.24 -5.54
CA GLU A 106 13.00 5.80 -6.45
C GLU A 106 14.23 6.32 -5.68
N LEU A 107 14.01 7.02 -4.54
CA LEU A 107 15.09 7.42 -3.64
C LEU A 107 15.78 6.19 -3.04
N ARG A 108 15.01 5.23 -2.55
CA ARG A 108 15.51 4.06 -1.83
C ARG A 108 16.45 3.19 -2.67
N ILE A 109 16.16 3.00 -3.96
CA ILE A 109 17.06 2.26 -4.89
C ILE A 109 18.47 2.86 -4.94
N GLN A 110 18.61 4.16 -4.67
CA GLN A 110 19.90 4.84 -4.68
C GLN A 110 20.71 4.64 -3.40
N LEU A 111 20.11 4.08 -2.34
CA LEU A 111 20.72 3.92 -1.03
C LEU A 111 21.40 2.54 -0.89
N ASP A 112 22.34 2.45 0.05
CA ASP A 112 23.02 1.22 0.43
C ASP A 112 23.02 1.10 1.96
N GLU A 113 22.99 -0.13 2.49
CA GLU A 113 22.99 -0.39 3.93
C GLU A 113 24.32 -0.04 4.64
N LYS A 114 25.41 0.12 3.89
CA LYS A 114 26.78 0.31 4.40
C LYS A 114 27.43 1.60 3.94
N ALA A 115 26.87 2.27 2.94
CA ALA A 115 27.41 3.49 2.36
C ALA A 115 26.34 4.60 2.37
N PRO A 116 26.30 5.43 3.43
CA PRO A 116 25.44 6.60 3.46
C PRO A 116 25.71 7.54 2.29
N ARG A 117 24.66 8.19 1.78
CA ARG A 117 24.74 9.13 0.66
C ARG A 117 24.21 10.50 1.05
N SER A 118 24.90 11.54 0.61
CA SER A 118 24.51 12.92 0.93
C SER A 118 23.26 13.35 0.17
N VAL A 119 22.45 14.23 0.78
CA VAL A 119 21.24 14.78 0.15
C VAL A 119 21.56 15.47 -1.18
N SER A 120 22.63 16.25 -1.24
CA SER A 120 23.07 16.95 -2.46
C SER A 120 23.45 16.01 -3.60
N GLU A 121 24.05 14.86 -3.27
CA GLU A 121 24.44 13.84 -4.26
C GLU A 121 23.20 13.13 -4.83
N LEU A 122 22.28 12.74 -3.94
CA LEU A 122 21.02 12.11 -4.30
C LEU A 122 20.14 13.04 -5.15
N ALA A 123 20.07 14.32 -4.79
CA ALA A 123 19.36 15.35 -5.56
C ALA A 123 19.93 15.50 -6.98
N ALA A 124 21.26 15.54 -7.11
CA ALA A 124 21.94 15.65 -8.39
C ALA A 124 21.74 14.42 -9.29
N GLU A 125 21.77 13.20 -8.71
CA GLU A 125 21.58 11.96 -9.46
C GLU A 125 20.12 11.76 -9.91
N LEU A 126 19.16 12.04 -9.03
CA LEU A 126 17.74 11.90 -9.33
C LEU A 126 17.17 13.10 -10.12
N GLY A 127 17.95 14.17 -10.28
CA GLY A 127 17.53 15.35 -11.03
C GLY A 127 16.41 16.14 -10.35
N VAL A 128 16.36 16.12 -9.01
CA VAL A 128 15.36 16.79 -8.18
C VAL A 128 16.00 17.78 -7.21
N SER A 129 15.19 18.56 -6.47
CA SER A 129 15.73 19.47 -5.46
C SER A 129 16.15 18.72 -4.19
N GLU A 130 17.02 19.32 -3.38
CA GLU A 130 17.34 18.76 -2.05
C GLU A 130 16.09 18.69 -1.15
N GLU A 131 15.17 19.66 -1.25
CA GLU A 131 13.88 19.66 -0.55
C GLU A 131 13.02 18.44 -0.93
N GLU A 132 13.04 18.05 -2.20
CA GLU A 132 12.33 16.87 -2.68
C GLU A 132 12.95 15.57 -2.15
N ILE A 133 14.28 15.51 -2.03
CA ILE A 133 14.96 14.37 -1.36
C ILE A 133 14.56 14.30 0.11
N GLU A 134 14.50 15.42 0.81
CA GLU A 134 14.09 15.46 2.22
C GLU A 134 12.65 14.95 2.40
N ARG A 135 11.72 15.38 1.55
CA ARG A 135 10.32 14.91 1.56
C ARG A 135 10.20 13.39 1.31
N ARG A 136 10.97 12.86 0.36
CA ARG A 136 11.02 11.41 0.10
C ARG A 136 11.67 10.65 1.25
N TYR A 137 12.68 11.24 1.88
CA TYR A 137 13.34 10.69 3.06
C TYR A 137 12.38 10.62 4.25
N GLU A 138 11.58 11.65 4.51
CA GLU A 138 10.57 11.64 5.59
C GLU A 138 9.63 10.44 5.48
N TYR A 139 9.16 10.12 4.26
CA TYR A 139 8.39 8.91 4.00
C TYR A 139 9.18 7.62 4.32
N LEU A 140 10.42 7.51 3.86
CA LEU A 140 11.25 6.33 4.14
C LEU A 140 11.57 6.19 5.64
N GLU A 141 11.75 7.30 6.35
CA GLU A 141 12.02 7.33 7.79
C GLU A 141 10.77 6.93 8.59
N GLU A 142 9.58 7.39 8.18
CA GLU A 142 8.29 7.05 8.81
C GLU A 142 8.10 5.53 8.93
N TYR A 143 8.38 4.79 7.86
CA TYR A 143 8.31 3.33 7.83
C TYR A 143 9.61 2.64 8.24
N GLY A 144 10.62 3.41 8.63
CA GLY A 144 11.92 2.92 9.07
C GLY A 144 12.71 2.19 7.98
N PHE A 145 12.45 2.50 6.71
CA PHE A 145 13.16 1.95 5.55
C PHE A 145 14.53 2.61 5.34
N ALA A 146 14.66 3.88 5.70
CA ALA A 146 15.93 4.61 5.69
C ALA A 146 16.18 5.29 7.03
N GLU A 147 17.44 5.61 7.30
CA GLU A 147 17.83 6.40 8.47
C GLU A 147 18.90 7.44 8.13
N ARG A 148 18.94 8.52 8.92
CA ARG A 148 19.95 9.57 8.80
C ARG A 148 21.14 9.33 9.70
N THR A 149 22.32 9.39 9.11
CA THR A 149 23.62 9.33 9.77
C THR A 149 24.31 10.69 9.73
N SER A 150 25.50 10.80 10.33
CA SER A 150 26.36 11.98 10.17
C SER A 150 26.90 12.17 8.74
N GLU A 151 26.88 11.11 7.91
CA GLU A 151 27.46 11.11 6.56
C GLU A 151 26.38 11.22 5.46
N GLY A 152 25.11 11.00 5.79
CA GLY A 152 24.01 11.06 4.84
C GLY A 152 22.84 10.13 5.19
N ILE A 153 22.03 9.81 4.20
CA ILE A 153 20.92 8.87 4.29
C ILE A 153 21.43 7.47 3.93
N GLN A 154 21.02 6.44 4.67
CA GLN A 154 21.34 5.04 4.38
C GLN A 154 20.09 4.17 4.44
N ASP A 155 20.09 3.06 3.69
CA ASP A 155 19.04 2.05 3.76
C ASP A 155 19.18 1.24 5.05
N THR A 156 18.07 0.75 5.60
CA THR A 156 18.06 -0.07 6.84
C THR A 156 17.94 -1.57 6.57
N GLY A 157 17.66 -1.98 5.34
CA GLY A 157 17.30 -3.34 4.93
C GLY A 157 15.87 -3.76 5.35
N LYS A 158 15.10 -2.90 6.02
CA LYS A 158 13.71 -3.22 6.42
C LYS A 158 12.74 -3.12 5.25
N HIS A 159 11.75 -3.98 5.22
CA HIS A 159 10.65 -3.94 4.26
C HIS A 159 9.33 -4.01 5.02
N ASP A 160 8.25 -3.57 4.39
CA ASP A 160 6.92 -3.84 4.93
C ASP A 160 6.67 -5.36 5.01
N GLU A 161 5.70 -5.73 5.85
CA GLU A 161 5.36 -7.13 6.10
C GLU A 161 4.53 -7.74 4.95
N PHE A 162 4.16 -6.95 3.94
CA PHE A 162 3.32 -7.41 2.85
C PHE A 162 4.13 -8.24 1.85
N THR A 163 3.74 -9.51 1.69
CA THR A 163 4.33 -10.42 0.72
C THR A 163 3.28 -10.81 -0.32
N ARG A 164 3.60 -10.63 -1.60
CA ARG A 164 2.76 -11.16 -2.69
C ARG A 164 2.76 -12.69 -2.65
N SER A 165 1.56 -13.28 -2.76
CA SER A 165 1.34 -14.73 -2.77
C SER A 165 1.82 -15.42 -4.04
#